data_AF-A0A7V6R6W6-F1
#
_entry.id   AF-A0A7V6R6W6-F1
#
_cell.length_a   1.000
_cell.length_b   1.000
_cell.length_c   1.000
_cell.angle_alpha   90.00
_cell.angle_beta   90.00
_cell.angle_gamma   90.00
#
_symmetry.space_group_name_H-M   'P 1'
#
loop_
_entity.id
_entity.type
_entity.pdbx_description
1 polymer ?
#
loop_
_entity_poly.entity_id
_entity_poly.type
_entity_poly.pdbx_seq_one_letter_code
_entity_poly.pdbx_strand_id
1 'polypeptide(L)'
;MDDMILRVSNLVKKYDNFSLKNVSFNVPKGYIMGFIGQNGAGKSTTIKAIMNLIDFDGGSIEIFGLDNRKHCNEIRNRIGYVSEEQYFYEDMTVEWTGKFIGSFYSKWDEGYFRKLLEQFSLDSRKKIKELSKGMKTKLSLALALGHRPELLILDEPTSGLDPVVRSEFLEIFLEIVQDDSCSIFFSSHITTDIEKVADYVTIIDNGRIILSEEEVGVGIVSFFIIILFFIILVSIYLPLAYKLGYIKANSINRFFLIGIFAVSTAAGLVLENISGSSPPAFISRISEFLSSVNPYTMLILAIAFTVAIYFISMELSIKFFKKRNLF
;
A
#
# COMPACT_ATOMS: atom_id res chain seq x y z
N MET A 1 2.26 -22.81 -1.75
CA MET A 1 1.42 -22.14 -2.77
C MET A 1 0.38 -21.43 -1.95
N ASP A 2 0.50 -20.12 -1.80
CA ASP A 2 -0.25 -19.40 -0.76
C ASP A 2 -1.75 -19.49 -1.03
N ASP A 3 -2.51 -19.74 0.04
CA ASP A 3 -3.96 -19.82 0.00
C ASP A 3 -4.50 -18.39 -0.23
N MET A 4 -5.11 -18.15 -1.39
CA MET A 4 -5.58 -16.81 -1.78
C MET A 4 -7.05 -16.68 -1.40
N ILE A 5 -7.37 -15.67 -0.59
CA ILE A 5 -8.74 -15.41 -0.15
C ILE A 5 -9.56 -14.65 -1.19
N LEU A 6 -8.90 -13.83 -2.03
CA LEU A 6 -9.48 -13.09 -3.14
C LEU A 6 -8.59 -13.22 -4.38
N ARG A 7 -9.19 -13.56 -5.53
CA ARG A 7 -8.54 -13.56 -6.83
C ARG A 7 -9.34 -12.69 -7.80
N VAL A 8 -8.71 -11.66 -8.35
CA VAL A 8 -9.28 -10.81 -9.40
C VAL A 8 -8.51 -11.09 -10.67
N SER A 9 -9.21 -11.49 -11.74
CA SER A 9 -8.58 -11.90 -13.00
C SER A 9 -9.16 -11.13 -14.18
N ASN A 10 -8.32 -10.32 -14.83
CA ASN A 10 -8.63 -9.56 -16.04
C ASN A 10 -9.92 -8.75 -15.94
N LEU A 11 -10.17 -8.14 -14.77
CA LEU A 11 -11.38 -7.38 -14.51
C LEU A 11 -11.45 -6.18 -15.44
N VAL A 12 -12.59 -6.05 -16.13
CA VAL A 12 -12.89 -4.96 -17.04
C VAL A 12 -14.19 -4.30 -16.61
N LYS A 13 -14.17 -2.98 -16.51
CA LYS A 13 -15.36 -2.14 -16.33
C LYS A 13 -15.24 -0.91 -17.20
N LYS A 14 -16.27 -0.54 -17.93
CA LYS A 14 -16.33 0.63 -18.81
C LYS A 14 -17.42 1.58 -18.33
N TYR A 15 -17.06 2.85 -18.28
CA TYR A 15 -17.92 4.02 -18.20
C TYR A 15 -17.51 4.96 -19.33
N ASP A 16 -18.29 6.02 -19.56
CA ASP A 16 -18.04 6.96 -20.65
C ASP A 16 -16.63 7.58 -20.61
N ASN A 17 -16.16 7.97 -19.41
CA ASN A 17 -14.89 8.66 -19.22
C ASN A 17 -13.84 7.85 -18.44
N PHE A 18 -14.14 6.60 -18.07
CA PHE A 18 -13.25 5.79 -17.25
C PHE A 18 -13.39 4.29 -17.57
N SER A 19 -12.29 3.55 -17.48
CA SER A 19 -12.36 2.08 -17.55
C SER A 19 -11.29 1.38 -16.73
N LEU A 20 -11.66 0.27 -16.10
CA LEU A 20 -10.73 -0.76 -15.64
C LEU A 20 -10.31 -1.61 -16.86
N LYS A 21 -8.99 -1.79 -17.02
CA LYS A 21 -8.35 -2.33 -18.22
C LYS A 21 -7.52 -3.56 -17.84
N ASN A 22 -8.21 -4.70 -17.69
CA ASN A 22 -7.62 -5.99 -17.31
C ASN A 22 -6.93 -5.93 -15.94
N VAL A 23 -7.66 -5.51 -14.91
CA VAL A 23 -7.14 -5.49 -13.54
C VAL A 23 -7.02 -6.91 -13.01
N SER A 24 -5.82 -7.31 -12.59
CA SER A 24 -5.54 -8.64 -12.05
C SER A 24 -4.63 -8.54 -10.81
N PHE A 25 -5.05 -9.14 -9.70
CA PHE A 25 -4.28 -9.25 -8.46
C PHE A 25 -4.90 -10.31 -7.55
N ASN A 26 -4.16 -10.74 -6.52
CA ASN A 26 -4.63 -11.70 -5.53
C ASN A 26 -4.37 -11.15 -4.12
N VAL A 27 -5.24 -11.48 -3.17
CA VAL A 27 -5.04 -11.22 -1.74
C VAL A 27 -4.74 -12.55 -1.05
N PRO A 28 -3.57 -12.70 -0.42
CA PRO A 28 -3.26 -13.85 0.42
C PRO A 28 -4.12 -13.88 1.69
N LYS A 29 -4.43 -15.08 2.17
CA LYS A 29 -5.15 -15.27 3.43
C LYS A 29 -4.24 -14.95 4.62
N GLY A 30 -4.78 -14.23 5.61
CA GLY A 30 -4.09 -13.89 6.87
C GLY A 30 -3.15 -12.69 6.76
N TYR A 31 -3.25 -11.90 5.68
CA TYR A 31 -2.38 -10.75 5.45
C TYR A 31 -3.15 -9.46 5.23
N ILE A 32 -2.45 -8.34 5.41
CA ILE A 32 -2.95 -7.00 5.10
C ILE A 32 -2.43 -6.60 3.72
N MET A 33 -3.34 -6.31 2.81
CA MET A 33 -3.01 -5.86 1.46
C MET A 33 -3.49 -4.43 1.23
N GLY A 34 -2.54 -3.56 0.89
CA GLY A 34 -2.78 -2.18 0.51
C GLY A 34 -3.05 -2.04 -0.99
N PHE A 35 -4.11 -1.31 -1.35
CA PHE A 35 -4.46 -0.97 -2.72
C PHE A 35 -4.29 0.53 -2.97
N ILE A 36 -3.17 0.91 -3.57
CA ILE A 36 -2.74 2.29 -3.69
C ILE A 36 -2.94 2.86 -5.09
N GLY A 37 -3.35 4.12 -5.16
CA GLY A 37 -3.52 4.85 -6.41
C GLY A 37 -4.08 6.25 -6.17
N GLN A 38 -3.88 7.15 -7.12
CA GLN A 38 -4.45 8.49 -7.05
C GLN A 38 -5.99 8.47 -7.14
N ASN A 39 -6.61 9.61 -6.83
CA ASN A 39 -8.05 9.77 -7.03
C ASN A 39 -8.39 9.57 -8.52
N GLY A 40 -9.44 8.78 -8.79
CA GLY A 40 -9.83 8.43 -10.16
C GLY A 40 -9.03 7.27 -10.79
N ALA A 41 -8.06 6.66 -10.09
CA ALA A 41 -7.31 5.52 -10.62
C ALA A 41 -8.15 4.24 -10.82
N GLY A 42 -9.28 4.10 -10.12
CA GLY A 42 -10.16 2.93 -10.20
C GLY A 42 -10.33 2.13 -8.90
N LYS A 43 -9.85 2.65 -7.76
CA LYS A 43 -9.86 1.94 -6.47
C LYS A 43 -11.28 1.53 -6.04
N SER A 44 -12.14 2.52 -5.83
CA SER A 44 -13.54 2.31 -5.44
C SER A 44 -14.34 1.52 -6.48
N THR A 45 -14.05 1.68 -7.77
CA THR A 45 -14.69 0.87 -8.83
C THR A 45 -14.34 -0.61 -8.68
N THR A 46 -13.06 -0.91 -8.43
CA THR A 46 -12.58 -2.29 -8.23
C THR A 46 -13.22 -2.89 -6.98
N ILE A 47 -13.21 -2.16 -5.86
CA ILE A 47 -13.85 -2.60 -4.59
C ILE A 47 -15.35 -2.82 -4.78
N LYS A 48 -16.06 -1.91 -5.44
CA LYS A 48 -17.49 -2.08 -5.73
C LYS A 48 -17.77 -3.31 -6.61
N ALA A 49 -16.88 -3.62 -7.56
CA ALA A 49 -16.99 -4.84 -8.37
C ALA A 49 -16.74 -6.11 -7.52
N ILE A 50 -15.74 -6.09 -6.62
CA ILE A 50 -15.46 -7.18 -5.67
C ILE A 50 -16.67 -7.40 -4.75
N MET A 51 -17.27 -6.33 -4.24
CA MET A 51 -18.48 -6.39 -3.41
C MET A 51 -19.77 -6.72 -4.18
N ASN A 52 -19.67 -6.92 -5.50
CA ASN A 52 -20.79 -7.14 -6.42
C ASN A 52 -21.87 -6.02 -6.32
N LEU A 53 -21.44 -4.78 -6.04
CA LEU A 53 -22.28 -3.58 -5.98
C LEU A 53 -22.45 -2.93 -7.36
N ILE A 54 -21.60 -3.30 -8.31
CA ILE A 54 -21.70 -2.92 -9.72
C ILE A 54 -21.44 -4.15 -10.59
N ASP A 55 -22.06 -4.19 -11.76
CA ASP A 55 -21.69 -5.15 -12.80
C ASP A 55 -20.34 -4.80 -13.43
N PHE A 56 -19.62 -5.81 -13.91
CA PHE A 56 -18.38 -5.65 -14.69
C PHE A 56 -18.51 -6.31 -16.07
N ASP A 57 -17.79 -5.79 -17.05
CA ASP A 57 -17.98 -6.13 -18.48
C ASP A 57 -17.09 -7.29 -18.94
N GLY A 58 -16.12 -7.70 -18.12
CA GLY A 58 -15.24 -8.83 -18.41
C GLY A 58 -14.35 -9.21 -17.24
N GLY A 59 -13.72 -10.38 -17.34
CA GLY A 59 -12.89 -10.97 -16.28
C GLY A 59 -13.68 -11.85 -15.31
N SER A 60 -13.06 -12.19 -14.20
CA SER A 60 -13.67 -12.96 -13.10
C SER A 60 -13.16 -12.49 -11.74
N ILE A 61 -13.99 -12.71 -10.72
CA ILE A 61 -13.65 -12.48 -9.31
C ILE A 61 -14.04 -13.73 -8.55
N GLU A 62 -13.09 -14.28 -7.81
CA GLU A 62 -13.26 -15.44 -6.94
C GLU A 62 -12.90 -15.06 -5.51
N ILE A 63 -13.78 -15.37 -4.56
CA ILE A 63 -13.58 -15.06 -3.14
C ILE A 63 -13.86 -16.32 -2.33
N PHE A 64 -12.95 -16.70 -1.44
CA PHE A 64 -13.03 -17.94 -0.68
C PHE A 64 -13.16 -19.21 -1.55
N GLY A 65 -12.60 -19.20 -2.76
CA GLY A 65 -12.77 -20.31 -3.71
C GLY A 65 -14.07 -20.28 -4.52
N LEU A 66 -14.92 -19.25 -4.33
CA LEU A 66 -16.27 -19.17 -4.90
C LEU A 66 -16.38 -18.06 -5.93
N ASP A 67 -17.11 -18.32 -7.01
CA ASP A 67 -17.44 -17.30 -8.01
C ASP A 67 -18.31 -16.19 -7.39
N ASN A 68 -17.84 -14.94 -7.49
CA ASN A 68 -18.46 -13.79 -6.84
C ASN A 68 -19.90 -13.53 -7.29
N ARG A 69 -20.25 -13.81 -8.55
CA ARG A 69 -21.59 -13.57 -9.08
C ARG A 69 -22.55 -14.67 -8.65
N LYS A 70 -22.10 -15.92 -8.64
CA LYS A 70 -22.94 -17.08 -8.33
C LYS A 70 -23.20 -17.24 -6.83
N HIS A 71 -22.24 -16.88 -5.99
CA HIS A 71 -22.28 -17.10 -4.53
C HIS A 71 -22.33 -15.81 -3.71
N CYS A 72 -22.85 -14.73 -4.30
CA CYS A 72 -22.78 -13.38 -3.73
C CYS A 72 -23.27 -13.27 -2.28
N ASN A 73 -24.40 -13.90 -1.92
CA ASN A 73 -24.93 -13.83 -0.55
C ASN A 73 -24.03 -14.55 0.47
N GLU A 74 -23.51 -15.72 0.11
CA GLU A 74 -22.60 -16.50 0.97
C GLU A 74 -21.29 -15.73 1.19
N ILE A 75 -20.74 -15.16 0.12
CA ILE A 75 -19.52 -14.36 0.14
C ILE A 75 -19.70 -13.11 1.01
N ARG A 76 -20.78 -12.35 0.80
CA ARG A 76 -21.05 -11.12 1.58
C ARG A 76 -21.22 -11.38 3.07
N ASN A 77 -21.80 -12.51 3.45
CA ASN A 77 -21.96 -12.90 4.86
C ASN A 77 -20.62 -13.25 5.55
N ARG A 78 -19.53 -13.38 4.78
CA ARG A 78 -18.16 -13.66 5.25
C ARG A 78 -17.21 -12.47 5.07
N ILE A 79 -17.68 -11.38 4.45
CA ILE A 79 -16.90 -10.15 4.25
C ILE A 79 -17.38 -9.07 5.22
N GLY A 80 -16.43 -8.37 5.84
CA GLY A 80 -16.68 -7.08 6.48
C GLY A 80 -16.40 -5.98 5.46
N TYR A 81 -17.27 -4.97 5.36
CA TYR A 81 -17.08 -3.88 4.40
C TYR A 81 -17.23 -2.51 5.06
N VAL A 82 -16.23 -1.66 4.87
CA VAL A 82 -16.23 -0.26 5.30
C VAL A 82 -16.07 0.61 4.05
N SER A 83 -17.11 1.38 3.72
CA SER A 83 -17.07 2.33 2.62
C SER A 83 -16.41 3.65 3.02
N GLU A 84 -15.88 4.38 2.04
CA GLU A 84 -15.31 5.73 2.19
C GLU A 84 -16.33 6.68 2.84
N GLU A 85 -17.55 6.68 2.31
CA GLU A 85 -18.66 7.45 2.85
C GLU A 85 -19.57 6.56 3.69
N GLN A 86 -19.94 7.06 4.87
CA GLN A 86 -20.75 6.32 5.83
C GLN A 86 -22.14 6.94 5.92
N TYR A 87 -23.13 6.21 5.42
CA TYR A 87 -24.52 6.63 5.41
C TYR A 87 -25.27 5.91 6.53
N PHE A 88 -25.47 6.62 7.65
CA PHE A 88 -26.20 6.11 8.80
C PHE A 88 -27.54 6.83 9.01
N TYR A 89 -28.44 6.19 9.74
CA TYR A 89 -29.62 6.85 10.30
C TYR A 89 -29.20 7.74 11.48
N GLU A 90 -28.99 9.02 11.20
CA GLU A 90 -28.41 10.01 12.12
C GLU A 90 -29.13 10.13 13.48
N ASP A 91 -30.44 9.87 13.54
CA ASP A 91 -31.24 9.94 14.77
C ASP A 91 -31.27 8.65 15.60
N MET A 92 -30.75 7.55 15.06
CA MET A 92 -30.68 6.27 15.75
C MET A 92 -29.47 6.20 16.68
N THR A 93 -29.54 5.33 17.68
CA THR A 93 -28.41 5.09 18.58
C THR A 93 -27.41 4.10 17.98
N VAL A 94 -26.18 4.13 18.48
CA VAL A 94 -25.15 3.12 18.17
C VAL A 94 -25.67 1.70 18.44
N GLU A 95 -26.31 1.48 19.60
CA GLU A 95 -26.88 0.17 19.96
C GLU A 95 -27.98 -0.27 18.98
N TRP A 96 -28.89 0.64 18.62
CA TRP A 96 -29.94 0.34 17.67
C TRP A 96 -29.36 -0.03 16.30
N THR A 97 -28.34 0.71 15.87
CA THR A 97 -27.66 0.49 14.58
C THR A 97 -27.00 -0.88 14.54
N GLY A 98 -26.31 -1.26 15.61
CA GLY A 98 -25.73 -2.60 15.78
C GLY A 98 -26.78 -3.71 15.69
N LYS A 99 -27.90 -3.58 16.41
CA LYS A 99 -29.00 -4.57 16.36
C LYS A 99 -29.64 -4.66 14.98
N PHE A 100 -29.86 -3.52 14.34
CA PHE A 100 -30.45 -3.45 13.00
C PHE A 100 -29.55 -4.15 11.98
N ILE A 101 -28.27 -3.79 11.93
CA ILE A 101 -27.32 -4.38 10.97
C ILE A 101 -27.05 -5.85 11.30
N GLY A 102 -26.90 -6.19 12.58
CA GLY A 102 -26.66 -7.56 13.03
C GLY A 102 -27.75 -8.55 12.62
N SER A 103 -28.99 -8.09 12.44
CA SER A 103 -30.09 -8.93 11.97
C SER A 103 -29.92 -9.46 10.54
N PHE A 104 -29.03 -8.87 9.74
CA PHE A 104 -28.74 -9.32 8.37
C PHE A 104 -27.62 -10.36 8.28
N TYR A 105 -26.87 -10.60 9.36
CA TYR A 105 -25.73 -11.52 9.36
C TYR A 105 -26.03 -12.78 10.17
N SER A 106 -25.79 -13.95 9.58
CA SER A 106 -26.10 -15.22 10.25
C SER A 106 -25.14 -15.56 11.40
N LYS A 107 -23.98 -14.91 11.46
CA LYS A 107 -22.92 -15.11 12.46
C LYS A 107 -22.69 -13.89 13.34
N TRP A 108 -23.66 -12.99 13.46
CA TRP A 108 -23.53 -11.81 14.32
C TRP A 108 -23.21 -12.21 15.77
N ASP A 109 -22.11 -11.68 16.29
CA ASP A 109 -21.64 -11.87 17.66
C ASP A 109 -21.83 -10.56 18.44
N GLU A 110 -22.99 -10.44 19.08
CA GLU A 110 -23.35 -9.27 19.89
C GLU A 110 -22.35 -9.02 21.04
N GLY A 111 -21.76 -10.09 21.59
CA GLY A 111 -20.76 -9.97 22.65
C GLY A 111 -19.47 -9.36 22.12
N TYR A 112 -19.03 -9.79 20.95
CA TYR A 112 -17.85 -9.23 20.28
C TYR A 112 -18.08 -7.79 19.82
N PHE A 113 -19.25 -7.49 19.23
CA PHE A 113 -19.61 -6.13 18.85
C PHE A 113 -19.54 -5.16 20.05
N ARG A 114 -20.08 -5.55 21.21
CA ARG A 114 -19.98 -4.72 22.43
C ARG A 114 -18.55 -4.51 22.91
N LYS A 115 -17.72 -5.55 22.87
CA LYS A 115 -16.28 -5.43 23.18
C LYS A 115 -15.59 -4.44 22.25
N LEU A 116 -15.92 -4.44 20.95
CA LEU A 116 -15.39 -3.47 19.99
C LEU A 116 -15.85 -2.04 20.31
N LEU A 117 -17.12 -1.84 20.69
CA LEU A 117 -17.60 -0.52 21.13
C LEU A 117 -16.84 -0.01 22.35
N GLU A 118 -16.56 -0.88 23.32
CA GLU A 118 -15.75 -0.55 24.50
C GLU A 118 -14.31 -0.20 24.12
N GLN A 119 -13.66 -1.04 23.30
CA GLN A 119 -12.31 -0.80 22.79
C GLN A 119 -12.20 0.52 22.03
N PHE A 120 -13.21 0.85 21.22
CA PHE A 120 -13.25 2.08 20.44
C PHE A 120 -13.77 3.30 21.21
N SER A 121 -14.08 3.14 22.51
CA SER A 121 -14.64 4.18 23.37
C SER A 121 -15.93 4.81 22.81
N LEU A 122 -16.80 3.99 22.23
CA LEU A 122 -18.09 4.40 21.67
C LEU A 122 -19.23 4.16 22.67
N ASP A 123 -19.90 5.23 23.11
CA ASP A 123 -21.10 5.10 23.95
C ASP A 123 -22.28 4.59 23.11
N SER A 124 -22.77 3.39 23.44
CA SER A 124 -23.84 2.70 22.74
C SER A 124 -25.18 3.47 22.74
N ARG A 125 -25.38 4.39 23.69
CA ARG A 125 -26.62 5.17 23.86
C ARG A 125 -26.62 6.47 23.05
N LYS A 126 -25.46 6.92 22.58
CA LYS A 126 -25.35 8.13 21.76
C LYS A 126 -26.04 7.94 20.43
N LYS A 127 -26.62 9.04 19.92
CA LYS A 127 -27.13 9.08 18.56
C LYS A 127 -25.99 9.20 17.56
N ILE A 128 -26.18 8.66 16.35
CA ILE A 128 -25.14 8.71 15.33
C ILE A 128 -24.73 10.15 14.98
N LYS A 129 -25.66 11.11 14.98
CA LYS A 129 -25.36 12.53 14.75
C LYS A 129 -24.46 13.19 15.79
N GLU A 130 -24.33 12.57 16.96
CA GLU A 130 -23.47 13.07 18.05
C GLU A 130 -22.03 12.52 17.91
N LEU A 131 -21.79 11.60 16.98
CA LEU A 131 -20.48 11.01 16.72
C LEU A 131 -19.67 11.89 15.78
N SER A 132 -18.39 12.08 16.12
CA SER A 132 -17.43 12.68 15.19
C SER A 132 -17.21 11.77 13.97
N LYS A 133 -16.59 12.29 12.91
CA LYS A 133 -16.24 11.48 11.73
C LYS A 133 -15.38 10.26 12.10
N GLY A 134 -14.40 10.43 12.99
CA GLY A 134 -13.58 9.33 13.50
C GLY A 134 -14.39 8.29 14.27
N MET A 135 -15.34 8.74 15.12
CA MET A 135 -16.23 7.84 15.85
C MET A 135 -17.19 7.07 14.93
N LYS A 136 -17.74 7.73 13.91
CA LYS A 136 -18.53 7.06 12.86
C LYS A 136 -17.69 5.99 12.16
N THR A 137 -16.44 6.33 11.83
CA THR A 137 -15.50 5.40 11.18
C THR A 137 -15.24 4.15 12.02
N LYS A 138 -14.94 4.34 13.31
CA LYS A 138 -14.79 3.24 14.27
C LYS A 138 -16.08 2.42 14.42
N LEU A 139 -17.25 3.06 14.42
CA LEU A 139 -18.52 2.35 14.44
C LEU A 139 -18.70 1.47 13.19
N SER A 140 -18.42 1.99 12.01
CA SER A 140 -18.49 1.22 10.76
C SER A 140 -17.55 0.01 10.79
N LEU A 141 -16.33 0.19 11.32
CA LEU A 141 -15.42 -0.92 11.54
C LEU A 141 -15.98 -1.95 12.54
N ALA A 142 -16.55 -1.51 13.66
CA ALA A 142 -17.16 -2.40 14.64
C ALA A 142 -18.32 -3.20 14.03
N LEU A 143 -19.15 -2.56 13.20
CA LEU A 143 -20.24 -3.20 12.48
C LEU A 143 -19.73 -4.22 11.47
N ALA A 144 -18.66 -3.90 10.72
CA ALA A 144 -18.05 -4.79 9.75
C ALA A 144 -17.38 -6.01 10.39
N LEU A 145 -16.92 -5.89 11.64
CA LEU A 145 -16.29 -6.97 12.40
C LEU A 145 -17.27 -7.79 13.25
N GLY A 146 -18.46 -7.26 13.52
CA GLY A 146 -19.43 -7.85 14.46
C GLY A 146 -19.86 -9.27 14.11
N HIS A 147 -19.78 -9.69 12.86
CA HIS A 147 -20.06 -11.06 12.39
C HIS A 147 -18.81 -11.92 12.15
N ARG A 148 -17.63 -11.47 12.62
CA ARG A 148 -16.33 -12.15 12.50
C ARG A 148 -16.00 -12.55 11.05
N PRO A 149 -15.81 -11.56 10.15
CA PRO A 149 -15.52 -11.84 8.76
C PRO A 149 -14.16 -12.51 8.59
N GLU A 150 -14.01 -13.26 7.51
CA GLU A 150 -12.73 -13.86 7.10
C GLU A 150 -11.93 -12.89 6.22
N LEU A 151 -12.60 -11.92 5.59
CA LEU A 151 -12.01 -10.87 4.77
C LEU A 151 -12.65 -9.52 5.11
N LEU A 152 -11.85 -8.54 5.50
CA LEU A 152 -12.27 -7.16 5.71
C LEU A 152 -11.82 -6.30 4.52
N ILE A 153 -12.78 -5.67 3.84
CA ILE A 153 -12.54 -4.77 2.71
C ILE A 153 -12.85 -3.33 3.13
N LEU A 154 -11.88 -2.43 2.98
CA LEU A 154 -12.05 -1.02 3.33
C LEU A 154 -11.72 -0.09 2.16
N ASP A 155 -12.63 0.83 1.84
CA ASP A 155 -12.40 1.85 0.81
C ASP A 155 -12.03 3.19 1.46
N GLU A 156 -10.77 3.63 1.30
CA GLU A 156 -10.23 4.90 1.82
C GLU A 156 -10.58 5.15 3.32
N PRO A 157 -10.39 4.15 4.22
CA PRO A 157 -10.97 4.21 5.55
C PRO A 157 -10.36 5.28 6.46
N THR A 158 -9.17 5.77 6.14
CA THR A 158 -8.47 6.83 6.89
C THR A 158 -8.71 8.23 6.31
N SER A 159 -9.48 8.33 5.21
CA SER A 159 -9.65 9.58 4.47
C SER A 159 -10.37 10.64 5.29
N GLY A 160 -9.72 11.79 5.44
CA GLY A 160 -10.21 12.95 6.20
C GLY A 160 -10.41 12.68 7.69
N LEU A 161 -9.68 11.71 8.26
CA LEU A 161 -9.43 11.61 9.69
C LEU A 161 -8.24 12.50 10.07
N ASP A 162 -8.20 12.95 11.32
CA ASP A 162 -7.01 13.60 11.86
C ASP A 162 -5.84 12.59 12.01
N PRO A 163 -4.57 13.05 12.09
CA PRO A 163 -3.42 12.14 12.14
C PRO A 163 -3.39 11.17 13.33
N VAL A 164 -4.00 11.55 14.46
CA VAL A 164 -4.01 10.74 15.68
C VAL A 164 -5.00 9.59 15.51
N VAL A 165 -6.25 9.90 15.17
CA VAL A 165 -7.30 8.90 14.91
C VAL A 165 -6.92 7.99 13.75
N ARG A 166 -6.30 8.53 12.71
CA ARG A 166 -5.77 7.73 11.60
C ARG A 166 -4.73 6.70 12.05
N SER A 167 -3.79 7.08 12.91
CA SER A 167 -2.75 6.16 13.39
C SER A 167 -3.36 5.07 14.29
N GLU A 168 -4.28 5.45 15.18
CA GLU A 168 -5.04 4.50 16.00
C GLU A 168 -5.84 3.51 15.13
N PHE A 169 -6.44 3.98 14.03
CA PHE A 169 -7.20 3.13 13.11
C PHE A 169 -6.32 2.09 12.40
N LEU A 170 -5.10 2.47 12.03
CA LEU A 170 -4.12 1.56 11.43
C LEU A 170 -3.61 0.53 12.44
N GLU A 171 -3.42 0.91 13.70
CA GLU A 171 -3.05 -0.03 14.77
C GLU A 171 -4.11 -1.12 14.96
N ILE A 172 -5.39 -0.77 14.85
CA ILE A 172 -6.49 -1.75 14.90
C ILE A 172 -6.37 -2.79 13.77
N PHE A 173 -5.89 -2.42 12.57
CA PHE A 173 -5.70 -3.39 11.49
C PHE A 173 -4.67 -4.46 11.87
N LEU A 174 -3.56 -4.03 12.47
CA LEU A 174 -2.52 -4.93 12.95
C LEU A 174 -3.03 -5.88 14.04
N GLU A 175 -3.96 -5.43 14.88
CA GLU A 175 -4.60 -6.27 15.89
C GLU A 175 -5.56 -7.30 15.28
N ILE A 176 -6.34 -6.92 14.27
CA ILE A 176 -7.32 -7.80 13.62
C ILE A 176 -6.66 -9.00 12.94
N VAL A 177 -5.47 -8.81 12.35
CA VAL A 177 -4.80 -9.86 11.56
C VAL A 177 -3.98 -10.83 12.42
N GLN A 178 -3.75 -10.57 13.72
CA GLN A 178 -2.80 -11.34 14.55
C GLN A 178 -3.10 -12.84 14.69
N ASP A 179 -4.35 -13.26 14.54
CA ASP A 179 -4.76 -14.66 14.69
C ASP A 179 -4.95 -15.39 13.35
N ASP A 180 -4.52 -14.78 12.23
CA ASP A 180 -4.64 -15.25 10.84
C ASP A 180 -6.09 -15.57 10.41
N SER A 181 -7.10 -15.23 11.22
CA SER A 181 -8.49 -15.57 10.97
C SER A 181 -9.16 -14.63 9.98
N CYS A 182 -8.63 -13.41 9.86
CA CYS A 182 -9.14 -12.34 9.03
C CYS A 182 -8.02 -11.77 8.15
N SER A 183 -8.30 -11.60 6.86
CA SER A 183 -7.41 -10.88 5.93
C SER A 183 -7.93 -9.47 5.70
N ILE A 184 -7.07 -8.51 5.41
CA ILE A 184 -7.48 -7.12 5.17
C ILE A 184 -7.12 -6.71 3.75
N PHE A 185 -8.06 -6.12 3.03
CA PHE A 185 -7.83 -5.46 1.75
C PHE A 185 -8.33 -4.03 1.83
N PHE A 186 -7.43 -3.04 1.85
CA PHE A 186 -7.82 -1.66 2.02
C PHE A 186 -7.25 -0.75 0.93
N SER A 187 -8.04 0.21 0.45
CA SER A 187 -7.57 1.23 -0.47
C SER A 187 -7.05 2.45 0.27
N SER A 188 -6.03 3.10 -0.28
CA SER A 188 -5.55 4.41 0.18
C SER A 188 -4.90 5.17 -0.96
N HIS A 189 -4.96 6.50 -0.92
CA HIS A 189 -4.11 7.37 -1.74
C HIS A 189 -2.87 7.86 -0.98
N ILE A 190 -2.71 7.45 0.29
CA ILE A 190 -1.65 7.89 1.19
C ILE A 190 -0.64 6.75 1.38
N THR A 191 0.54 6.88 0.76
CA THR A 191 1.59 5.84 0.82
C THR A 191 2.00 5.50 2.26
N THR A 192 2.05 6.50 3.14
CA THR A 192 2.45 6.29 4.54
C THR A 192 1.45 5.48 5.38
N ASP A 193 0.23 5.26 4.89
CA ASP A 193 -0.70 4.31 5.51
C ASP A 193 -0.32 2.88 5.17
N ILE A 194 -0.02 2.64 3.89
CA ILE A 194 0.38 1.34 3.38
C ILE A 194 1.67 0.88 4.08
N GLU A 195 2.70 1.72 4.06
CA GLU A 195 4.02 1.42 4.67
C GLU A 195 3.97 1.08 6.17
N LYS A 196 2.90 1.48 6.87
CA LYS A 196 2.75 1.21 8.30
C LYS A 196 2.20 -0.18 8.60
N VAL A 197 1.37 -0.73 7.73
CA VAL A 197 0.54 -1.90 8.09
C VAL A 197 0.42 -2.97 7.01
N ALA A 198 0.72 -2.67 5.75
CA ALA A 198 0.52 -3.63 4.67
C ALA A 198 1.69 -4.62 4.57
N ASP A 199 1.34 -5.88 4.37
CA ASP A 199 2.27 -6.97 4.03
C ASP A 199 2.36 -7.14 2.51
N TYR A 200 1.37 -6.67 1.75
CA TYR A 200 1.31 -6.73 0.29
C TYR A 200 0.82 -5.40 -0.28
N VAL A 201 1.33 -5.00 -1.43
CA VAL A 201 0.91 -3.77 -2.12
C VAL A 201 0.49 -4.07 -3.54
N THR A 202 -0.64 -3.48 -3.94
CA THR A 202 -1.02 -3.36 -5.34
C THR A 202 -1.23 -1.90 -5.71
N ILE A 203 -0.54 -1.48 -6.77
CA ILE A 203 -0.59 -0.11 -7.29
C ILE A 203 -1.48 -0.10 -8.53
N ILE A 204 -2.51 0.74 -8.52
CA ILE A 204 -3.38 0.99 -9.67
C ILE A 204 -3.21 2.43 -10.16
N ASP A 205 -3.09 2.58 -11.48
CA ASP A 205 -3.12 3.87 -12.16
C ASP A 205 -3.96 3.80 -13.44
N ASN A 206 -4.82 4.80 -13.64
CA ASN A 206 -5.65 4.94 -14.85
C ASN A 206 -6.36 3.63 -15.30
N GLY A 207 -6.85 2.87 -14.32
CA GLY A 207 -7.56 1.61 -14.50
C GLY A 207 -6.68 0.40 -14.80
N ARG A 208 -5.36 0.47 -14.61
CA ARG A 208 -4.41 -0.63 -14.83
C ARG A 208 -3.59 -0.90 -13.58
N ILE A 209 -3.30 -2.17 -13.31
CA ILE A 209 -2.32 -2.55 -12.29
C ILE A 209 -0.93 -2.25 -12.82
N ILE A 210 -0.15 -1.51 -12.04
CA ILE A 210 1.25 -1.19 -12.31
C ILE A 210 2.17 -2.20 -11.61
N LEU A 211 1.80 -2.58 -10.38
CA LEU A 211 2.57 -3.48 -9.52
C LEU A 211 1.62 -4.24 -8.60
N SER A 212 1.94 -5.49 -8.29
CA SER A 212 1.26 -6.30 -7.27
C SER A 212 2.29 -7.27 -6.69
N GLU A 213 2.82 -6.93 -5.51
CA GLU A 213 3.93 -7.66 -4.88
C GLU A 213 3.76 -7.75 -3.37
N GLU A 214 4.44 -8.72 -2.75
CA GLU A 214 4.68 -8.74 -1.31
C GLU A 214 5.47 -7.49 -0.92
N GLU A 215 4.98 -6.78 0.11
CA GLU A 215 5.67 -5.64 0.67
C GLU A 215 6.88 -6.12 1.48
N VAL A 216 7.98 -6.37 0.77
CA VAL A 216 9.31 -6.45 1.39
C VAL A 216 9.67 -5.02 1.80
N GLY A 217 9.18 -4.64 2.99
CA GLY A 217 9.08 -3.30 3.56
C GLY A 217 9.88 -2.19 2.89
N VAL A 218 9.18 -1.22 2.26
CA VAL A 218 9.57 0.17 1.91
C VAL A 218 10.85 0.39 1.07
N GLY A 219 11.80 -0.54 1.07
CA GLY A 219 13.05 -0.46 0.32
C GLY A 219 12.81 -0.59 -1.18
N ILE A 220 11.86 -1.41 -1.60
CA ILE A 220 11.61 -1.71 -3.01
C ILE A 220 10.85 -0.57 -3.71
N VAL A 221 9.81 0.00 -3.10
CA VAL A 221 9.07 1.14 -3.69
C VAL A 221 9.96 2.38 -3.77
N SER A 222 10.71 2.66 -2.72
CA SER A 222 11.74 3.72 -2.74
C SER A 222 12.80 3.44 -3.80
N PHE A 223 13.22 2.19 -3.98
CA PHE A 223 14.16 1.77 -5.02
C PHE A 223 13.59 1.93 -6.43
N PHE A 224 12.31 1.61 -6.67
CA PHE A 224 11.64 1.83 -7.95
C PHE A 224 11.48 3.32 -8.27
N ILE A 225 11.16 4.16 -7.27
CA ILE A 225 11.11 5.61 -7.44
C ILE A 225 12.51 6.16 -7.76
N ILE A 226 13.56 5.66 -7.10
CA ILE A 226 14.96 6.03 -7.38
C ILE A 226 15.35 5.61 -8.81
N ILE A 227 15.00 4.39 -9.24
CA ILE A 227 15.28 3.92 -10.61
C ILE A 227 14.53 4.78 -11.63
N LEU A 228 13.24 5.05 -11.41
CA LEU A 228 12.43 5.84 -12.33
C LEU A 228 12.97 7.27 -12.43
N PHE A 229 13.33 7.88 -11.31
CA PHE A 229 13.96 9.20 -11.27
C PHE A 229 15.33 9.20 -11.97
N PHE A 230 16.14 8.16 -11.77
CA PHE A 230 17.44 8.01 -12.43
C PHE A 230 17.28 7.87 -13.95
N ILE A 231 16.32 7.05 -14.42
CA ILE A 231 16.01 6.90 -15.85
C ILE A 231 15.60 8.25 -16.45
N ILE A 232 14.70 8.98 -15.79
CA ILE A 232 14.25 10.31 -16.24
C ILE A 232 15.42 11.29 -16.31
N LEU A 233 16.26 11.33 -15.28
CA LEU A 233 17.43 12.20 -15.23
C LEU A 233 18.42 11.87 -16.35
N VAL A 234 18.72 10.58 -16.57
CA VAL A 234 19.58 10.17 -17.68
C VAL A 234 18.97 10.54 -19.03
N SER A 235 17.68 10.28 -19.26
CA SER A 235 17.00 10.60 -20.52
C SER A 235 16.96 12.10 -20.83
N ILE A 236 16.88 12.97 -19.82
CA ILE A 236 16.85 14.43 -20.01
C ILE A 236 18.26 15.01 -20.20
N TYR A 237 19.21 14.61 -19.35
CA TYR A 237 20.51 15.27 -19.29
C TYR A 237 21.55 14.67 -20.23
N LEU A 238 21.44 13.39 -20.62
CA LEU A 238 22.38 12.75 -21.54
C LEU A 238 22.38 13.39 -22.95
N PRO A 239 21.22 13.71 -23.57
CA PRO A 239 21.18 14.42 -24.84
C PRO A 239 21.75 15.84 -24.76
N LEU A 240 21.50 16.53 -23.65
CA LEU A 240 21.99 17.90 -23.41
C LEU A 240 23.52 17.91 -23.27
N ALA A 241 24.08 16.97 -22.50
CA ALA A 241 25.52 16.82 -22.32
C ALA A 241 26.25 16.46 -23.62
N TYR A 242 25.63 15.64 -24.48
CA TYR A 242 26.14 15.35 -25.82
C TYR A 242 26.15 16.60 -26.72
N LYS A 243 25.04 17.36 -26.74
CA LYS A 243 24.89 18.57 -27.57
C LYS A 243 25.83 19.70 -27.16
N LEU A 244 26.16 19.80 -25.87
CA LEU A 244 27.11 20.77 -25.32
C LEU A 244 28.58 20.32 -25.44
N GLY A 245 28.85 19.15 -26.04
CA GLY A 245 30.22 18.68 -26.32
C GLY A 245 30.97 18.08 -25.12
N TYR A 246 30.29 17.87 -23.99
CA TYR A 246 30.90 17.29 -22.78
C TYR A 246 31.17 15.77 -22.91
N ILE A 247 30.49 15.07 -23.83
CA ILE A 247 30.58 13.62 -24.02
C ILE A 247 30.80 13.28 -25.50
N LYS A 248 31.86 12.55 -25.83
CA LYS A 248 32.10 12.00 -27.19
C LYS A 248 31.27 10.73 -27.41
N ALA A 249 30.83 10.48 -28.64
CA ALA A 249 29.94 9.35 -28.99
C ALA A 249 30.44 7.96 -28.53
N ASN A 250 31.76 7.70 -28.58
CA ASN A 250 32.35 6.45 -28.10
C ASN A 250 32.38 6.29 -26.55
N SER A 251 32.07 7.36 -25.80
CA SER A 251 32.00 7.33 -24.33
C SER A 251 30.62 6.96 -23.80
N ILE A 252 29.58 6.96 -24.64
CA ILE A 252 28.19 6.68 -24.23
C ILE A 252 28.05 5.26 -23.66
N ASN A 253 28.68 4.26 -24.29
CA ASN A 253 28.72 2.88 -23.79
C ASN A 253 29.41 2.77 -22.42
N ARG A 254 30.43 3.60 -22.17
CA ARG A 254 31.13 3.63 -20.87
C ARG A 254 30.30 4.30 -19.78
N PHE A 255 29.58 5.39 -20.09
CA PHE A 255 28.65 6.03 -19.16
C PHE A 255 27.46 5.12 -18.80
N PHE A 256 26.93 4.38 -19.77
CA PHE A 256 25.86 3.42 -19.54
C PHE A 256 26.33 2.26 -18.64
N LEU A 257 27.53 1.73 -18.90
CA LEU A 257 28.17 0.71 -18.04
C LEU A 257 28.46 1.23 -16.62
N ILE A 258 28.91 2.48 -16.47
CA ILE A 258 29.16 3.10 -15.16
C ILE A 258 27.84 3.31 -14.40
N GLY A 259 26.77 3.71 -15.07
CA GLY A 259 25.44 3.83 -14.48
C GLY A 259 24.92 2.49 -13.97
N ILE A 260 25.02 1.43 -14.79
CA ILE A 260 24.68 0.06 -14.40
C ILE A 260 25.55 -0.40 -13.21
N PHE A 261 26.85 -0.08 -13.20
CA PHE A 261 27.78 -0.47 -12.14
C PHE A 261 27.49 0.27 -10.83
N ALA A 262 27.15 1.55 -10.89
CA ALA A 262 26.77 2.35 -9.72
C ALA A 262 25.44 1.87 -9.11
N VAL A 263 24.45 1.56 -9.95
CA VAL A 263 23.17 0.96 -9.52
C VAL A 263 23.40 -0.43 -8.92
N SER A 264 24.27 -1.23 -9.53
CA SER A 264 24.64 -2.56 -8.99
C SER A 264 25.40 -2.47 -7.66
N THR A 265 26.24 -1.44 -7.48
CA THR A 265 26.98 -1.17 -6.23
C THR A 265 26.04 -0.69 -5.12
N ALA A 266 25.07 0.17 -5.45
CA ALA A 266 24.04 0.60 -4.51
C ALA A 266 23.12 -0.58 -4.11
N ALA A 267 22.72 -1.42 -5.06
CA ALA A 267 21.96 -2.64 -4.80
C ALA A 267 22.76 -3.62 -3.91
N GLY A 268 24.06 -3.78 -4.18
CA GLY A 268 24.95 -4.62 -3.38
C GLY A 268 25.08 -4.15 -1.92
N LEU A 269 25.27 -2.84 -1.69
CA LEU A 269 25.37 -2.26 -0.34
C LEU A 269 24.05 -2.34 0.44
N VAL A 270 22.91 -2.24 -0.24
CA VAL A 270 21.58 -2.44 0.37
C VAL A 270 21.39 -3.91 0.78
N LEU A 271 21.82 -4.86 -0.05
CA LEU A 271 21.79 -6.30 0.26
C LEU A 271 22.81 -6.70 1.34
N GLU A 272 23.99 -6.06 1.39
CA GLU A 272 25.03 -6.29 2.41
C GLU A 272 24.62 -5.77 3.80
N ASN A 273 23.93 -4.63 3.88
CA ASN A 273 23.37 -4.13 5.15
C ASN A 273 22.25 -5.01 5.71
N ILE A 274 21.66 -5.88 4.88
CA ILE A 274 20.71 -6.91 5.28
C ILE A 274 21.43 -8.20 5.73
N SER A 275 22.68 -8.44 5.30
CA SER A 275 23.39 -9.72 5.47
C SER A 275 24.70 -9.68 6.30
N GLY A 276 25.23 -8.50 6.65
CA GLY A 276 26.18 -8.33 7.75
C GLY A 276 27.66 -8.70 7.50
N SER A 277 28.21 -8.56 6.29
CA SER A 277 29.64 -8.81 6.02
C SER A 277 30.35 -7.65 5.30
N SER A 278 31.68 -7.57 5.40
CA SER A 278 32.52 -6.49 4.81
C SER A 278 33.73 -7.03 4.02
N PRO A 279 34.24 -6.30 2.99
CA PRO A 279 35.58 -6.57 2.47
C PRO A 279 36.47 -5.33 2.20
N PRO A 280 37.67 -5.23 2.82
CA PRO A 280 38.65 -4.15 2.59
C PRO A 280 39.39 -4.19 1.23
N ALA A 281 39.25 -5.26 0.44
CA ALA A 281 39.89 -5.37 -0.88
C ALA A 281 39.23 -4.49 -1.98
N PHE A 282 38.01 -4.01 -1.74
CA PHE A 282 37.24 -3.21 -2.68
C PHE A 282 37.64 -1.72 -2.67
N ILE A 283 38.02 -1.20 -1.51
CA ILE A 283 38.39 0.22 -1.31
C ILE A 283 39.67 0.58 -2.07
N SER A 284 40.64 -0.34 -2.18
CA SER A 284 41.88 -0.06 -2.91
C SER A 284 41.66 0.07 -4.42
N ARG A 285 40.73 -0.72 -4.99
CA ARG A 285 40.37 -0.64 -6.41
C ARG A 285 39.57 0.61 -6.76
N ILE A 286 38.77 1.12 -5.82
CA ILE A 286 38.08 2.41 -5.97
C ILE A 286 39.09 3.55 -5.98
N SER A 287 40.11 3.52 -5.10
CA SER A 287 41.14 4.56 -5.04
C SER A 287 41.89 4.70 -6.37
N GLU A 288 42.31 3.58 -6.99
CA GLU A 288 42.97 3.57 -8.30
C GLU A 288 42.06 4.07 -9.43
N PHE A 289 40.77 3.72 -9.39
CA PHE A 289 39.80 4.16 -10.39
C PHE A 289 39.50 5.66 -10.29
N LEU A 290 39.29 6.19 -9.08
CA LEU A 290 39.01 7.60 -8.86
C LEU A 290 40.18 8.49 -9.31
N SER A 291 41.43 8.05 -9.16
CA SER A 291 42.60 8.77 -9.67
C SER A 291 42.68 8.88 -11.20
N SER A 292 41.85 8.13 -11.95
CA SER A 292 41.82 8.17 -13.43
C SER A 292 40.74 9.09 -14.02
N VAL A 293 39.91 9.70 -13.18
CA VAL A 293 38.70 10.43 -13.59
C VAL A 293 38.92 11.94 -13.54
N ASN A 294 38.40 12.65 -14.56
CA ASN A 294 38.49 14.10 -14.67
C ASN A 294 37.80 14.81 -13.46
N PRO A 295 38.38 15.89 -12.90
CA PRO A 295 37.87 16.60 -11.72
C PRO A 295 36.41 17.11 -11.83
N TYR A 296 35.92 17.45 -13.01
CA TYR A 296 34.51 17.85 -13.21
C TYR A 296 33.56 16.66 -13.09
N THR A 297 33.99 15.48 -13.54
CA THR A 297 33.24 14.23 -13.42
C THR A 297 33.25 13.73 -11.98
N MET A 298 34.38 13.91 -11.28
CA MET A 298 34.46 13.72 -9.83
C MET A 298 33.49 14.63 -9.08
N LEU A 299 33.31 15.89 -9.48
CA LEU A 299 32.36 16.81 -8.83
C LEU A 299 30.90 16.37 -9.03
N ILE A 300 30.51 15.94 -10.23
CA ILE A 300 29.15 15.45 -10.50
C ILE A 300 28.88 14.15 -9.74
N LEU A 301 29.85 13.23 -9.73
CA LEU A 301 29.78 12.00 -8.94
C LEU A 301 29.73 12.30 -7.44
N ALA A 302 30.51 13.28 -6.96
CA ALA A 302 30.48 13.71 -5.57
C ALA A 302 29.14 14.34 -5.20
N ILE A 303 28.51 15.13 -6.07
CA ILE A 303 27.17 15.68 -5.84
C ILE A 303 26.13 14.56 -5.81
N ALA A 304 26.15 13.64 -6.79
CA ALA A 304 25.23 12.50 -6.82
C ALA A 304 25.40 11.57 -5.60
N PHE A 305 26.65 11.33 -5.19
CA PHE A 305 27.00 10.54 -4.03
C PHE A 305 26.64 11.25 -2.72
N THR A 306 26.83 12.57 -2.63
CA THR A 306 26.42 13.39 -1.47
C THR A 306 24.90 13.42 -1.33
N VAL A 307 24.16 13.53 -2.44
CA VAL A 307 22.70 13.45 -2.44
C VAL A 307 22.27 12.04 -2.00
N ALA A 308 22.86 10.98 -2.56
CA ALA A 308 22.57 9.61 -2.15
C ALA A 308 22.87 9.36 -0.66
N ILE A 309 24.03 9.80 -0.16
CA ILE A 309 24.39 9.70 1.26
C ILE A 309 23.44 10.53 2.13
N TYR A 310 23.04 11.73 1.70
CA TYR A 310 22.12 12.57 2.45
C TYR A 310 20.76 11.87 2.62
N PHE A 311 20.24 11.24 1.56
CA PHE A 311 19.01 10.46 1.63
C PHE A 311 19.15 9.21 2.50
N ILE A 312 20.25 8.45 2.38
CA ILE A 312 20.54 7.28 3.23
C ILE A 312 20.69 7.69 4.70
N SER A 313 21.37 8.81 4.97
CA SER A 313 21.58 9.35 6.32
C SER A 313 20.28 9.88 6.94
N MET A 314 19.40 10.47 6.14
CA MET A 314 18.06 10.88 6.56
C MET A 314 17.22 9.65 6.95
N GLU A 315 17.29 8.59 6.15
CA GLU A 315 16.57 7.33 6.38
C GLU A 315 17.10 6.57 7.63
N LEU A 316 18.42 6.54 7.81
CA LEU A 316 19.07 6.03 9.02
C LEU A 316 18.70 6.85 10.26
N SER A 317 18.60 8.18 10.14
CA SER A 317 18.19 9.04 11.25
C SER A 317 16.73 8.78 11.65
N ILE A 318 15.85 8.53 10.67
CA ILE A 318 14.45 8.15 10.91
C ILE A 318 14.38 6.77 11.61
N LYS A 319 15.15 5.77 11.15
CA LYS A 319 15.26 4.46 11.82
C LYS A 319 15.84 4.56 13.23
N PHE A 320 16.84 5.42 13.44
CA PHE A 320 17.49 5.63 14.74
C PHE A 320 16.57 6.37 15.73
N PHE A 321 15.77 7.33 15.26
CA PHE A 321 14.75 8.00 16.08
C PHE A 321 13.61 7.05 16.46
N LYS A 322 13.18 6.17 15.55
CA LYS A 322 12.14 5.17 15.81
C LYS A 322 12.56 4.14 16.87
N LYS A 323 13.87 3.81 16.95
CA LYS A 323 14.42 2.88 17.95
C LYS A 323 14.61 3.50 19.35
N ARG A 324 14.65 4.84 19.46
CA ARG A 324 14.85 5.56 20.74
C ARG A 324 13.56 5.99 21.44
N ASN A 325 12.42 6.05 20.75
CA ASN A 325 11.10 6.26 21.35
C ASN A 325 10.40 4.96 21.77
N LEU A 326 11.15 3.86 21.85
CA LEU A 326 10.71 2.53 22.28
C LEU A 326 11.42 2.07 23.57
N PHE A 327 11.90 3.01 24.38
CA PHE A 327 12.39 2.79 25.74
C PHE A 327 11.73 3.75 26.73
#